data_AF-A0A3A2Z318-F1
#
_entry.id   AF-A0A3A2Z318-F1
#
_cell.length_a   1.000
_cell.length_b   1.000
_cell.length_c   1.000
_cell.angle_alpha   90.00
_cell.angle_beta   90.00
_cell.angle_gamma   90.00
#
_symmetry.space_group_name_H-M   'P 1'
#
loop_
_entity.id
_entity.type
_entity.pdbx_description
1 polymer ?
#
loop_
_entity_poly.entity_id
_entity_poly.type
_entity_poly.pdbx_seq_one_letter_code
_entity_poly.pdbx_strand_id
1 'polypeptide(L)'
;LLQVTASASYPYNTRLASALCFKNFIKRNWADEDGNYKLSLDEVATIKRELISLMISVPAGIQTQLGDSVSVIADSDFWERWDTLVD
;
A
#
# COMPACT_ATOMS: atom_id res chain seq x y z
N LEU A 1 7.86 -5.41 4.03
CA LEU A 1 6.46 -5.89 4.10
C LEU A 1 5.93 -6.27 2.71
N LEU A 2 5.92 -5.37 1.73
CA LEU A 2 5.43 -5.67 0.36
C LEU A 2 6.09 -6.91 -0.28
N GLN A 3 7.41 -7.06 -0.14
CA GLN A 3 8.15 -8.23 -0.64
C GLN A 3 7.69 -9.57 -0.03
N VAL A 4 7.37 -9.59 1.27
CA VAL A 4 6.86 -10.79 1.96
C VAL A 4 5.43 -11.10 1.50
N THR A 5 4.61 -10.07 1.28
CA THR A 5 3.26 -10.21 0.74
C THR A 5 3.28 -10.77 -0.69
N ALA A 6 4.23 -10.34 -1.51
CA ALA A 6 4.40 -10.76 -2.90
C ALA A 6 4.91 -12.20 -3.05
N SER A 7 5.85 -12.61 -2.19
CA SER A 7 6.52 -13.90 -2.33
C SER A 7 5.57 -15.08 -2.06
N ALA A 8 5.32 -15.86 -3.12
CA ALA A 8 4.56 -17.10 -3.04
C ALA A 8 5.30 -18.22 -2.28
N SER A 9 6.58 -18.04 -1.94
CA SER A 9 7.36 -18.97 -1.13
C SER A 9 6.93 -19.00 0.34
N TYR A 10 6.23 -17.96 0.82
CA TYR A 10 5.70 -17.92 2.18
C TYR A 10 4.29 -18.51 2.28
N PRO A 11 3.93 -19.11 3.43
CA PRO A 11 2.57 -19.55 3.69
C PRO A 11 1.56 -18.41 3.56
N TYR A 12 0.36 -18.74 3.09
CA TYR A 12 -0.70 -17.75 2.86
C TYR A 12 -0.96 -16.83 4.07
N ASN A 13 -1.07 -17.40 5.27
CA ASN A 13 -1.34 -16.63 6.50
C ASN A 13 -0.20 -15.65 6.84
N THR A 14 1.05 -15.99 6.53
CA THR A 14 2.20 -15.08 6.70
C THR A 14 2.11 -13.90 5.74
N ARG A 15 1.76 -14.18 4.47
CA ARG A 15 1.56 -13.14 3.45
C ARG A 15 0.39 -12.22 3.82
N LEU A 16 -0.71 -12.79 4.31
CA LEU A 16 -1.87 -12.04 4.76
C LEU A 16 -1.55 -11.16 5.98
N ALA A 17 -0.83 -11.70 6.98
CA ALA A 17 -0.38 -10.93 8.13
C ALA A 17 0.56 -9.77 7.72
N SER A 18 1.44 -10.01 6.73
CA SER A 18 2.29 -8.96 6.16
C SER A 18 1.48 -7.87 5.48
N ALA A 19 0.44 -8.22 4.71
CA ALA A 19 -0.46 -7.24 4.08
C ALA A 19 -1.26 -6.43 5.12
N LEU A 20 -1.75 -7.06 6.18
CA LEU A 20 -2.41 -6.38 7.29
C LEU A 20 -1.47 -5.43 8.04
N CYS A 21 -0.24 -5.87 8.29
CA CYS A 21 0.79 -5.04 8.91
C CYS A 21 1.12 -3.82 8.03
N PHE A 22 1.28 -4.04 6.72
CA PHE A 22 1.49 -2.97 5.74
C PHE A 22 0.34 -1.96 5.74
N LYS A 23 -0.92 -2.43 5.71
CA LYS A 23 -2.09 -1.56 5.81
C LYS A 23 -2.05 -0.67 7.05
N ASN A 24 -1.79 -1.27 8.21
CA ASN A 24 -1.73 -0.56 9.48
C ASN A 24 -0.55 0.43 9.52
N PHE A 25 0.56 0.10 8.87
CA PHE A 25 1.70 0.98 8.73
C PHE A 25 1.34 2.22 7.90
N ILE A 26 0.72 2.06 6.73
CA ILE A 26 0.26 3.17 5.88
C ILE A 26 -0.72 4.06 6.65
N LYS A 27 -1.75 3.47 7.29
CA LYS A 27 -2.72 4.23 8.08
C LYS A 27 -2.12 5.14 9.17
N ARG A 28 -0.96 4.77 9.72
CA ARG A 28 -0.32 5.52 10.82
C ARG A 28 0.78 6.47 10.35
N ASN A 29 1.45 6.11 9.26
CA ASN A 29 2.70 6.73 8.84
C ASN A 29 2.64 7.36 7.45
N TRP A 30 1.47 7.46 6.81
CA TRP A 30 1.40 8.06 5.48
C TRP A 30 1.53 9.58 5.53
N ALA A 31 0.60 10.26 6.18
CA ALA A 31 0.61 11.71 6.37
C ALA A 31 0.47 12.10 7.86
N ASP A 32 0.93 13.29 8.22
CA ASP A 32 0.67 13.94 9.51
C ASP A 32 -0.64 14.74 9.49
N GLU A 33 -0.95 15.37 10.63
CA GLU A 33 -2.18 16.18 10.79
C GLU A 33 -2.18 17.42 9.88
N ASP A 34 -1.01 17.86 9.41
CA ASP A 34 -0.83 18.98 8.49
C ASP A 34 -0.81 18.54 7.01
N GLY A 35 -0.94 17.25 6.73
CA GLY A 35 -0.97 16.68 5.38
C GLY A 35 0.41 16.52 4.72
N ASN A 36 1.50 16.59 5.50
CA ASN A 36 2.85 16.29 5.01
C ASN A 36 3.14 14.78 5.12
N TYR A 37 3.91 14.26 4.17
CA TYR A 37 4.35 12.86 4.24
C TYR A 37 5.30 12.65 5.42
N LYS A 38 5.05 11.61 6.21
CA LYS A 38 6.00 11.17 7.25
C LYS A 38 7.10 10.27 6.69
N LEU A 39 6.91 9.75 5.48
CA LEU A 39 7.87 8.94 4.74
C LEU A 39 8.65 9.80 3.75
N SER A 40 9.82 9.31 3.34
CA SER A 40 10.57 9.98 2.27
C SER A 40 9.80 9.94 0.95
N LEU A 41 9.97 10.95 0.10
CA LEU A 41 9.27 11.03 -1.18
C LEU A 41 9.62 9.85 -2.11
N ASP A 42 10.84 9.33 -2.02
CA ASP A 42 11.28 8.14 -2.77
C ASP A 42 10.53 6.87 -2.34
N GLU A 43 10.33 6.70 -1.02
CA GLU A 43 9.52 5.61 -0.48
C GLU A 43 8.05 5.75 -0.87
N VAL A 44 7.49 6.96 -0.82
CA VAL A 44 6.11 7.24 -1.24
C VAL A 44 5.92 6.86 -2.70
N ALA A 45 6.80 7.31 -3.59
CA ALA A 45 6.74 7.00 -5.02
C ALA A 45 6.88 5.49 -5.29
N THR A 46 7.81 4.83 -4.60
CA THR A 46 8.00 3.38 -4.72
C THR A 46 6.78 2.61 -4.22
N ILE A 47 6.19 3.01 -3.08
CA ILE A 47 4.97 2.38 -2.56
C ILE A 47 3.83 2.52 -3.55
N LYS A 48 3.57 3.73 -4.09
CA LYS A 48 2.49 3.96 -5.07
C LYS A 48 2.63 3.06 -6.30
N ARG A 49 3.83 2.95 -6.86
CA ARG A 49 4.11 2.11 -8.05
C ARG A 49 3.92 0.62 -7.77
N GLU A 50 4.56 0.13 -6.71
CA GLU A 50 4.57 -1.32 -6.41
C GLU A 50 3.23 -1.82 -5.87
N LEU A 51 2.48 -0.98 -5.15
CA LEU A 51 1.25 -1.39 -4.48
C LEU A 51 0.15 -1.82 -5.46
N ILE A 52 -0.06 -1.06 -6.54
CA ILE A 52 -1.08 -1.38 -7.56
C ILE A 52 -0.70 -2.66 -8.30
N SER A 53 0.56 -2.76 -8.77
CA SER A 53 1.06 -3.96 -9.44
C SER A 53 1.00 -5.20 -8.54
N LEU A 54 1.29 -5.04 -7.24
CA LEU A 54 1.20 -6.13 -6.30
C LEU A 54 -0.25 -6.55 -6.07
N MET A 55 -1.16 -5.59 -5.89
CA MET A 55 -2.58 -5.83 -5.63
C MET A 55 -3.24 -6.67 -6.73
N ILE A 56 -2.91 -6.45 -8.01
CA ILE A 56 -3.45 -7.24 -9.12
C ILE A 56 -2.85 -8.65 -9.23
N SER A 57 -1.69 -8.89 -8.61
CA SER A 57 -0.94 -10.15 -8.72
C SER A 57 -1.21 -11.17 -7.59
N VAL A 58 -1.93 -10.76 -6.53
CA VAL A 58 -2.14 -11.57 -5.32
C VAL A 58 -3.57 -12.14 -5.23
N PRO A 59 -3.80 -13.21 -4.44
CA PRO A 59 -5.13 -13.77 -4.23
C PRO A 59 -6.09 -12.79 -3.52
N ALA A 60 -7.40 -12.97 -3.73
CA ALA A 60 -8.46 -12.07 -3.28
C ALA A 60 -8.36 -11.60 -1.81
N GLY A 61 -8.07 -12.51 -0.87
CA GLY A 61 -7.98 -12.14 0.55
C GLY A 61 -6.83 -11.17 0.88
N ILE A 62 -5.71 -11.27 0.15
CA ILE A 62 -4.57 -10.35 0.27
C ILE A 62 -4.85 -9.08 -0.53
N GLN A 63 -5.42 -9.23 -1.73
CA GLN A 63 -5.83 -8.13 -2.60
C GLN A 63 -6.73 -7.13 -1.86
N THR A 64 -7.72 -7.60 -1.09
CA THR A 64 -8.59 -6.74 -0.28
C THR A 64 -7.80 -5.89 0.73
N GLN A 65 -6.80 -6.46 1.41
CA GLN A 65 -5.99 -5.69 2.39
C GLN A 65 -5.10 -4.64 1.72
N LEU A 66 -4.60 -4.94 0.52
CA LEU A 66 -3.84 -3.98 -0.28
C LEU A 66 -4.75 -2.89 -0.84
N GLY A 67 -5.97 -3.23 -1.28
CA GLY A 67 -6.99 -2.29 -1.73
C GLY A 67 -7.37 -1.28 -0.66
N ASP A 68 -7.59 -1.72 0.58
CA ASP A 68 -7.78 -0.81 1.71
C ASP A 68 -6.60 0.17 1.89
N SER A 69 -5.37 -0.30 1.64
CA SER A 69 -4.17 0.53 1.75
C SER A 69 -4.13 1.58 0.63
N VAL A 70 -4.55 1.23 -0.58
CA VAL A 70 -4.71 2.16 -1.71
C VAL A 70 -5.75 3.22 -1.37
N SER A 71 -6.91 2.84 -0.83
CA SER A 71 -7.96 3.78 -0.43
C SER A 71 -7.46 4.79 0.60
N VAL A 72 -6.73 4.34 1.63
CA VAL A 72 -6.15 5.23 2.65
C VAL A 72 -5.20 6.26 2.04
N ILE A 73 -4.37 5.83 1.08
CA ILE A 73 -3.45 6.75 0.40
C ILE A 73 -4.23 7.72 -0.48
N ALA A 74 -5.22 7.21 -1.22
CA ALA A 74 -6.05 7.99 -2.13
C ALA A 74 -6.84 9.09 -1.40
N ASP A 75 -7.34 8.82 -0.19
CA ASP A 75 -8.06 9.81 0.64
C ASP A 75 -7.23 11.07 0.90
N SER A 76 -5.89 10.95 0.95
CA SER A 76 -4.97 12.08 1.17
C SER A 76 -4.32 12.63 -0.10
N ASP A 77 -4.09 11.79 -1.11
CA ASP A 77 -3.21 12.11 -2.24
C ASP A 77 -3.96 12.34 -3.55
N PHE A 78 -5.21 11.91 -3.65
CA PHE A 78 -6.02 12.10 -4.84
C PHE A 78 -6.60 13.53 -4.86
N TRP A 79 -6.51 14.31 -5.92
CA TRP A 79 -6.01 14.04 -7.29
C TRP A 79 -4.67 14.74 -7.57
N GLU A 80 -4.22 15.65 -6.71
CA GLU A 80 -3.07 16.52 -6.97
C GLU A 80 -1.71 15.81 -6.80
N ARG A 81 -1.65 14.76 -5.97
CA ARG A 81 -0.40 14.09 -5.59
C ARG A 81 -0.32 12.63 -6.06
N TRP A 82 -1.37 12.14 -6.72
CA TRP A 82 -1.41 10.81 -7.33
C TRP A 82 -2.34 10.78 -8.54
N ASP A 83 -1.92 11.44 -9.61
CA ASP A 83 -2.61 11.54 -10.88
C ASP A 83 -2.68 10.20 -11.63
N THR A 84 -1.64 9.35 -11.51
CA THR A 84 -1.57 8.04 -12.19
C THR A 84 -2.41 6.93 -11.54
N LEU A 85 -3.35 7.25 -10.63
CA LEU A 85 -4.15 6.22 -9.95
C LEU A 85 -5.30 5.69 -10.81
N VAL A 86 -5.83 6.52 -11.73
CA VAL A 86 -7.02 6.22 -12.55
C VAL A 86 -6.65 5.92 -14.01
N ASP A 87 -5.40 6.14 -14.38
CA ASP A 87 -4.83 5.87 -15.71
C ASP A 87 -4.47 4.38 -15.88
#